data_AF-A0A957K9D4-F1
#
_entry.id   AF-A0A957K9D4-F1
#
_cell.length_a   1.000
_cell.length_b   1.000
_cell.length_c   1.000
_cell.angle_alpha   90.00
_cell.angle_beta   90.00
_cell.angle_gamma   90.00
#
_symmetry.space_group_name_H-M   'P 1'
#
loop_
_entity.id
_entity.type
_entity.pdbx_description
1 polymer ?
#
loop_
_entity_poly.entity_id
_entity_poly.type
_entity_poly.pdbx_seq_one_letter_code
_entity_poly.pdbx_strand_id
1 'polypeptide(L)'
;MSTEKPAIWWIRRDLRLTDNPTLTAAHAGNRPVIPLFIQDPVLENSPYVGPRRLNFLHGALHDLGASLSDRGGQLIVRRGNPAEVLPAILAESGAEAIYAEADYSPYARRRDQAVAKLVPLELIEGVAIRPVGQVLKPD
;
A
#
# COMPACT_ATOMS: atom_id res chain seq x y z
N MET A 1 -24.84 0.04 7.46
CA MET A 1 -23.84 -0.16 6.40
C MET A 1 -23.40 1.22 5.94
N SER A 2 -22.09 1.49 5.90
CA SER A 2 -21.55 2.82 5.58
C SER A 2 -22.00 3.25 4.18
N THR A 3 -22.48 4.48 4.03
CA THR A 3 -22.89 5.07 2.75
C THR A 3 -21.71 5.66 1.97
N GLU A 4 -20.52 5.65 2.56
CA GLU A 4 -19.29 6.15 1.94
C GLU A 4 -18.75 5.16 0.90
N LYS A 5 -18.26 5.69 -0.22
CA LYS A 5 -17.57 4.88 -1.23
C LYS A 5 -16.29 4.31 -0.64
N PRO A 6 -15.87 3.09 -1.03
CA PRO A 6 -14.70 2.46 -0.44
C PRO A 6 -13.41 3.24 -0.73
N ALA A 7 -12.40 3.03 0.11
CA ALA A 7 -11.03 3.45 -0.15
C ALA A 7 -10.12 2.23 -0.29
N ILE A 8 -9.12 2.33 -1.15
CA ILE A 8 -8.09 1.30 -1.29
C ILE A 8 -6.95 1.62 -0.32
N TRP A 9 -6.58 0.64 0.50
CA TRP A 9 -5.34 0.66 1.25
C TRP A 9 -4.29 -0.09 0.43
N TRP A 10 -3.41 0.66 -0.24
CA TRP A 10 -2.34 0.09 -1.07
C TRP A 10 -1.11 -0.25 -0.23
N ILE A 11 -1.09 -1.51 0.20
CA ILE A 11 -0.08 -2.13 1.03
C ILE A 11 1.19 -2.39 0.22
N ARG A 12 2.35 -2.02 0.77
CA ARG A 12 3.67 -2.21 0.15
C ARG A 12 4.68 -2.81 1.12
N ARG A 13 5.21 -2.03 2.06
CA ARG A 13 6.18 -2.52 3.06
C ARG A 13 5.54 -2.78 4.41
N ASP A 14 4.61 -1.90 4.80
CA ASP A 14 3.95 -1.99 6.09
C ASP A 14 2.77 -2.98 6.07
N LEU A 15 3.05 -4.23 6.44
CA LEU A 15 2.08 -5.34 6.46
C LEU A 15 1.35 -5.47 7.82
N ARG A 16 1.22 -4.39 8.59
CA ARG A 16 0.62 -4.39 9.94
C ARG A 16 -0.78 -3.78 9.95
N LEU A 17 -1.65 -4.31 10.82
CA LEU A 17 -2.96 -3.73 11.11
C LEU A 17 -2.94 -2.73 12.26
N THR A 18 -2.03 -2.92 13.22
CA THR A 18 -1.91 -2.10 14.43
C THR A 18 -0.91 -0.98 14.22
N ASP A 19 -1.19 0.21 14.76
CA ASP A 19 -0.32 1.38 14.62
C ASP A 19 -0.01 1.70 13.14
N ASN A 20 -1.05 1.67 12.30
CA ASN A 20 -0.92 1.93 10.87
C ASN A 20 -1.65 3.24 10.51
N PRO A 21 -0.93 4.37 10.38
CA PRO A 21 -1.54 5.65 10.01
C PRO A 21 -2.21 5.62 8.63
N THR A 22 -1.65 4.86 7.68
CA THR A 22 -2.23 4.73 6.33
C THR A 22 -3.57 4.02 6.37
N LEU A 23 -3.66 2.91 7.11
CA LEU A 23 -4.92 2.20 7.32
C LEU A 23 -5.94 3.07 8.07
N THR A 24 -5.49 3.81 9.08
CA THR A 24 -6.34 4.75 9.84
C THR A 24 -6.92 5.83 8.92
N ALA A 25 -6.09 6.41 8.05
CA ALA A 25 -6.54 7.39 7.06
C ALA A 25 -7.53 6.78 6.05
N ALA A 26 -7.23 5.57 5.53
CA ALA A 26 -8.12 4.87 4.60
C ALA A 26 -9.51 4.56 5.20
N HIS A 27 -9.55 4.30 6.51
CA HIS A 27 -10.78 4.01 7.25
C HIS A 27 -11.46 5.25 7.86
N ALA A 28 -10.93 6.45 7.61
CA ALA A 28 -11.51 7.69 8.16
C ALA A 28 -13.00 7.79 7.83
N GLY A 29 -13.80 8.26 8.80
CA GLY A 29 -15.26 8.34 8.64
C GLY A 29 -15.98 6.98 8.59
N ASN A 30 -15.36 5.90 9.05
CA ASN A 30 -15.92 4.54 9.03
C ASN A 30 -16.21 4.05 7.58
N ARG A 31 -15.35 4.45 6.65
CA ARG A 31 -15.38 4.06 5.25
C ARG A 31 -14.96 2.60 5.07
N PRO A 32 -15.60 1.82 4.17
CA PRO A 32 -15.11 0.49 3.82
C PRO A 32 -13.70 0.56 3.20
N VAL A 33 -12.80 -0.32 3.62
CA VAL A 33 -11.41 -0.36 3.12
C VAL A 33 -11.18 -1.63 2.31
N ILE A 34 -10.51 -1.48 1.18
CA ILE A 34 -10.07 -2.56 0.30
C ILE A 34 -8.55 -2.72 0.47
N PRO A 35 -8.09 -3.75 1.22
CA PRO A 35 -6.66 -4.04 1.36
C PRO A 35 -6.12 -4.60 0.04
N LEU A 36 -5.15 -3.93 -0.56
CA LEU A 36 -4.56 -4.32 -1.83
C LEU A 36 -3.03 -4.38 -1.72
N PHE A 37 -2.47 -5.53 -2.08
CA PHE A 37 -1.05 -5.70 -2.34
C PHE A 37 -0.81 -5.92 -3.84
N ILE A 38 0.20 -5.24 -4.39
CA ILE A 38 0.60 -5.41 -5.80
C ILE A 38 2.02 -5.97 -5.82
N GLN A 39 2.14 -7.20 -6.32
CA GLN A 39 3.42 -7.82 -6.62
C GLN A 39 3.99 -7.20 -7.90
N ASP A 40 4.86 -6.22 -7.72
CA ASP A 40 5.48 -5.46 -8.80
C ASP A 40 6.64 -6.27 -9.42
N PRO A 41 6.57 -6.64 -10.71
CA PRO A 41 7.63 -7.40 -11.38
C PRO A 41 8.99 -6.69 -11.36
N VAL A 42 9.03 -5.35 -11.30
CA VAL A 42 10.30 -4.59 -11.23
C VAL A 42 11.00 -4.82 -9.90
N LEU A 43 10.23 -4.88 -8.80
CA LEU A 43 10.77 -5.18 -7.48
C LEU A 43 11.11 -6.66 -7.34
N GLU A 44 10.22 -7.55 -7.80
CA GLU A 44 10.40 -9.00 -7.76
C GLU A 44 11.68 -9.45 -8.47
N ASN A 45 11.98 -8.88 -9.64
CA ASN A 45 13.17 -9.19 -10.44
C ASN A 45 14.40 -8.33 -10.09
N SER A 46 14.34 -7.57 -9.00
CA SER A 46 15.47 -6.76 -8.55
C SER A 46 16.65 -7.67 -8.14
N PRO A 47 17.92 -7.33 -8.47
CA PRO A 47 19.08 -8.10 -8.05
C PRO A 47 19.25 -8.17 -6.51
N TYR A 48 18.53 -7.31 -5.77
CA TYR A 48 18.52 -7.26 -4.31
C TYR A 48 17.37 -8.08 -3.69
N VAL A 49 16.62 -8.85 -4.48
CA VAL A 49 15.53 -9.73 -4.04
C VAL A 49 15.92 -11.17 -4.29
N GLY A 50 16.20 -11.89 -3.20
CA GLY A 50 16.49 -13.32 -3.23
C GLY A 50 15.30 -14.17 -2.78
N PRO A 51 15.34 -15.51 -3.01
CA PRO A 51 14.26 -16.43 -2.68
C PRO A 51 13.82 -16.39 -1.21
N ARG A 52 14.77 -16.25 -0.27
CA ARG A 52 14.46 -16.16 1.17
C ARG A 52 13.60 -14.94 1.51
N ARG A 53 13.89 -13.81 0.87
CA ARG A 53 13.12 -12.56 1.05
C ARG A 53 11.71 -12.70 0.48
N LEU A 54 11.56 -13.34 -0.68
CA LEU A 54 10.25 -13.60 -1.28
C LEU A 54 9.41 -14.55 -0.41
N ASN A 55 10.02 -15.63 0.10
CA ASN A 55 9.33 -16.56 1.00
C ASN A 55 8.84 -15.87 2.28
N PHE A 56 9.67 -15.00 2.87
CA PHE A 56 9.26 -14.19 4.02
C PHE A 56 8.09 -13.26 3.67
N LEU A 57 8.16 -12.57 2.53
CA LEU A 57 7.09 -11.70 2.06
C LEU A 57 5.77 -12.47 1.88
N HIS A 58 5.80 -13.61 1.22
CA HIS A 58 4.60 -14.43 1.01
C HIS A 58 4.01 -14.94 2.33
N GLY A 59 4.86 -15.36 3.29
CA GLY A 59 4.41 -15.72 4.64
C GLY A 59 3.74 -14.55 5.35
N ALA A 60 4.35 -13.36 5.31
CA ALA A 60 3.78 -12.17 5.94
C ALA A 60 2.45 -11.71 5.28
N LEU A 61 2.33 -11.85 3.95
CA LEU A 61 1.07 -11.58 3.25
C LEU A 61 -0.03 -12.59 3.63
N HIS A 62 0.34 -13.86 3.81
CA HIS A 62 -0.58 -14.89 4.29
C HIS A 62 -1.09 -14.56 5.71
N ASP A 63 -0.19 -14.19 6.63
CA ASP A 63 -0.55 -13.83 8.01
C ASP A 63 -1.41 -12.56 8.08
N LEU A 64 -1.11 -11.56 7.26
CA LEU A 64 -1.95 -10.37 7.11
C LEU A 64 -3.33 -10.74 6.54
N GLY A 65 -3.37 -11.60 5.54
CA GLY A 65 -4.62 -12.12 4.95
C GLY A 65 -5.50 -12.81 5.99
N ALA A 66 -4.94 -13.72 6.78
CA ALA A 66 -5.64 -14.39 7.87
C ALA A 66 -6.18 -13.39 8.91
N SER A 67 -5.34 -12.44 9.33
CA SER A 67 -5.72 -11.40 10.29
C SER A 67 -6.86 -10.51 9.77
N LEU A 68 -6.89 -10.22 8.46
CA LEU A 68 -7.99 -9.50 7.82
C LEU A 68 -9.27 -10.35 7.77
N SER A 69 -9.16 -11.65 7.44
CA SER A 69 -10.29 -12.57 7.38
C SER A 69 -10.98 -12.78 8.73
N ASP A 70 -10.21 -12.85 9.83
CA ASP A 70 -10.76 -12.89 11.19
C ASP A 70 -11.62 -11.66 11.53
N ARG A 71 -11.44 -10.56 10.78
CA ARG A 71 -12.17 -9.29 10.92
C ARG A 71 -13.23 -9.09 9.83
N GLY A 72 -13.50 -10.12 9.03
CA GLY A 72 -14.47 -10.06 7.92
C GLY A 72 -13.96 -9.36 6.65
N GLY A 73 -12.65 -9.07 6.57
CA GLY A 73 -12.00 -8.50 5.39
C GLY A 73 -11.31 -9.56 4.53
N GLN A 74 -10.78 -9.13 3.39
CA GLN A 74 -10.00 -9.99 2.50
C GLN A 74 -8.83 -9.20 1.90
N LEU A 75 -7.63 -9.77 1.95
CA LEU A 75 -6.48 -9.22 1.23
C LEU A 75 -6.61 -9.51 -0.26
N ILE A 76 -6.59 -8.47 -1.08
CA ILE A 76 -6.50 -8.59 -2.53
C ILE A 76 -5.02 -8.57 -2.92
N VAL A 77 -4.58 -9.60 -3.64
CA VAL A 77 -3.26 -9.64 -4.26
C VAL A 77 -3.41 -9.55 -5.78
N ARG A 78 -2.68 -8.63 -6.40
CA ARG A 78 -2.53 -8.51 -7.84
C ARG A 78 -1.05 -8.55 -8.21
N ARG A 79 -0.74 -8.90 -9.44
CA ARG A 79 0.62 -8.85 -9.99
C ARG A 79 0.63 -7.98 -11.23
N GLY A 80 1.59 -7.07 -11.34
CA GLY A 80 1.71 -6.18 -12.50
C GLY A 80 2.24 -4.80 -12.15
N ASN A 81 2.21 -3.92 -13.16
CA ASN A 81 2.60 -2.52 -13.02
C ASN A 81 1.55 -1.77 -12.19
N PRO A 82 1.91 -1.14 -11.05
CA PRO A 82 0.96 -0.38 -10.24
C PRO A 82 0.22 0.72 -11.00
N ALA A 83 0.84 1.32 -12.02
CA ALA A 83 0.21 2.32 -12.87
C ALA A 83 -0.94 1.78 -13.74
N GLU A 84 -1.00 0.46 -13.95
CA GLU A 84 -2.08 -0.21 -14.69
C GLU A 84 -3.09 -0.85 -13.73
N VAL A 85 -2.60 -1.48 -12.66
CA VAL A 85 -3.43 -2.20 -11.69
C VAL A 85 -4.31 -1.26 -10.87
N LEU A 86 -3.78 -0.10 -10.45
CA LEU A 86 -4.52 0.82 -9.58
C LEU A 86 -5.73 1.49 -10.28
N PRO A 87 -5.63 1.96 -11.54
CA PRO A 87 -6.81 2.41 -12.28
C PRO A 87 -7.84 1.29 -12.48
N ALA A 88 -7.39 0.06 -12.79
CA ALA A 88 -8.29 -1.07 -13.02
C ALA A 88 -9.09 -1.43 -11.76
N ILE A 89 -8.42 -1.56 -10.61
CA ILE A 89 -9.10 -1.91 -9.36
C ILE A 89 -9.99 -0.78 -8.84
N LEU A 90 -9.67 0.48 -9.11
CA LEU A 90 -10.57 1.61 -8.84
C LEU A 90 -11.88 1.46 -9.63
N ALA A 91 -11.77 1.18 -10.93
CA ALA A 91 -12.93 0.97 -11.79
C ALA A 91 -13.75 -0.26 -11.38
N GLU A 92 -13.09 -1.37 -11.00
CA GLU A 92 -13.75 -2.60 -10.53
C GLU A 92 -14.51 -2.42 -9.20
N SER A 93 -13.93 -1.65 -8.28
CA SER A 93 -14.43 -1.54 -6.91
C SER A 93 -15.35 -0.33 -6.65
N GLY A 94 -15.31 0.69 -7.52
CA GLY A 94 -15.98 1.96 -7.28
C GLY A 94 -15.37 2.78 -6.14
N ALA A 95 -14.14 2.46 -5.72
CA ALA A 95 -13.41 3.23 -4.72
C ALA A 95 -13.05 4.64 -5.25
N GLU A 96 -12.96 5.62 -4.36
CA GLU A 96 -12.71 7.02 -4.72
C GLU A 96 -11.34 7.55 -4.29
N ALA A 97 -10.62 6.79 -3.47
CA ALA A 97 -9.32 7.19 -2.94
C ALA A 97 -8.42 5.97 -2.76
N ILE A 98 -7.11 6.18 -2.96
CA ILE A 98 -6.07 5.21 -2.65
C ILE A 98 -5.16 5.84 -1.59
N TYR A 99 -4.96 5.13 -0.49
CA TYR A 99 -4.04 5.51 0.57
C TYR A 99 -2.86 4.57 0.59
N ALA A 100 -1.65 5.14 0.63
CA ALA A 100 -0.43 4.36 0.72
C ALA A 100 0.59 5.08 1.60
N GLU A 101 1.36 4.34 2.40
CA GLU A 101 2.51 4.88 3.13
C GLU A 101 3.54 5.60 2.21
N ALA A 102 4.12 6.72 2.61
CA ALA A 102 5.17 7.38 1.84
C ALA A 102 6.47 6.53 1.84
N ASP A 103 7.05 6.29 0.67
CA ASP A 103 8.34 5.60 0.51
C ASP A 103 9.35 6.50 -0.19
N TYR A 104 10.56 6.56 0.38
CA TYR A 104 11.55 7.56 0.04
C TYR A 104 12.66 7.03 -0.87
N SER A 105 12.62 5.73 -1.22
CA SER A 105 13.56 5.16 -2.19
C SER A 105 13.38 5.83 -3.57
N PRO A 106 14.45 6.02 -4.37
CA PRO A 106 14.34 6.67 -5.68
C PRO A 106 13.33 5.99 -6.62
N TYR A 107 13.26 4.66 -6.55
CA TYR A 107 12.28 3.90 -7.32
C TYR A 107 10.85 4.18 -6.87
N ALA A 108 10.57 4.11 -5.56
CA ALA A 108 9.21 4.36 -5.05
C ALA A 108 8.74 5.78 -5.35
N ARG A 109 9.61 6.79 -5.19
CA ARG A 109 9.29 8.18 -5.56
C ARG A 109 8.88 8.32 -7.03
N ARG A 110 9.62 7.70 -7.95
CA ARG A 110 9.28 7.72 -9.39
C ARG A 110 7.97 6.99 -9.68
N ARG A 111 7.78 5.81 -9.08
CA ARG A 111 6.54 5.03 -9.20
C ARG A 111 5.34 5.83 -8.69
N ASP A 112 5.44 6.39 -7.49
CA ASP A 112 4.35 7.10 -6.83
C ASP A 112 4.01 8.40 -7.58
N GLN A 113 5.01 9.12 -8.11
CA GLN A 113 4.78 10.26 -9.01
C GLN A 113 4.09 9.88 -10.31
N ALA A 114 4.39 8.71 -10.89
CA ALA A 114 3.73 8.24 -12.10
C ALA A 114 2.28 7.82 -11.79
N VAL A 115 2.07 7.08 -10.70
CA VAL A 115 0.74 6.63 -10.24
C VAL A 115 -0.15 7.81 -9.87
N ALA A 116 0.34 8.79 -9.12
CA ALA A 116 -0.45 9.95 -8.68
C ALA A 116 -1.00 10.81 -9.83
N LYS A 117 -0.47 10.67 -11.06
CA LYS A 117 -1.02 11.32 -12.26
C LYS A 117 -2.26 10.61 -12.81
N LEU A 118 -2.48 9.36 -12.42
CA LEU A 118 -3.48 8.47 -12.99
C LEU A 118 -4.65 8.22 -12.02
N VAL A 119 -4.40 8.33 -10.72
CA VAL A 119 -5.35 7.93 -9.67
C VAL A 119 -5.28 8.89 -8.47
N PRO A 120 -6.36 9.00 -7.66
CA PRO A 120 -6.37 9.78 -6.43
C PRO A 120 -5.55 9.09 -5.33
N LEU A 121 -4.23 9.24 -5.40
CA LEU A 121 -3.27 8.68 -4.44
C LEU A 121 -2.93 9.69 -3.35
N GLU A 122 -3.23 9.31 -2.11
CA GLU A 122 -2.79 10.01 -0.90
C GLU A 122 -1.63 9.24 -0.24
N LEU A 123 -0.50 9.92 -0.06
CA LEU A 123 0.67 9.37 0.60
C LEU A 123 0.71 9.79 2.08
N ILE A 124 0.78 8.81 2.98
CA ILE A 124 0.77 9.02 4.43
C ILE A 124 2.15 8.76 5.01
N GLU A 125 2.69 9.71 5.77
CA GLU A 125 3.97 9.49 6.46
C GLU A 125 3.80 8.47 7.60
N GLY A 126 4.72 7.49 7.69
CA GLY A 126 4.61 6.42 8.68
C GLY A 126 5.84 5.53 8.86
N VAL A 127 6.77 5.51 7.89
CA VAL A 127 7.97 4.65 7.94
C VAL A 127 9.00 5.15 8.95
N ALA A 128 9.06 6.47 9.17
CA ALA A 128 10.13 7.11 9.93
C ALA A 128 9.62 7.71 11.24
N ILE A 129 10.45 7.69 12.28
CA ILE A 129 10.16 8.31 13.59
C ILE A 129 9.95 9.82 13.46
N ARG A 130 10.65 10.45 12.51
CA ARG A 130 10.55 11.87 12.17
C ARG A 130 10.28 12.00 10.67
N PRO A 131 9.50 13.02 10.23
CA PRO A 131 9.35 13.34 8.82
C PRO A 131 10.69 13.38 8.09
N VAL A 132 10.72 12.84 6.88
CA VAL A 132 11.95 12.81 6.08
C VAL A 132 12.35 14.23 5.71
N GLY A 133 13.62 14.56 5.95
CA GLY A 133 14.15 15.92 5.78
C GLY A 133 14.14 16.75 7.05
N GLN A 134 13.49 16.29 8.14
CA GLN A 134 13.56 16.98 9.43
C GLN A 134 14.90 16.76 10.13
N VAL A 135 15.52 15.60 9.95
CA VAL A 135 16.83 15.26 10.52
C VAL A 135 17.83 15.12 9.38
N LEU A 136 18.62 16.18 9.17
CA LEU A 136 19.69 16.22 8.17
C LEU A 136 21.04 16.24 8.88
N LYS A 137 22.08 15.72 8.22
CA LYS A 137 23.45 15.98 8.68
C LYS A 137 23.71 17.47 8.53
N PRO A 138 24.38 18.13 9.50
CA PRO A 138 24.93 19.45 9.26
C PRO A 138 25.91 19.36 8.08
N ASP A 139 25.95 20.42 7.27
CA ASP A 139 26.86 20.56 6.13
C ASP A 139 28.33 20.41 6.54
#